data_AF-A0A930FS93-F1
#
_entry.id   AF-A0A930FS93-F1
#
_cell.length_a   1.000
_cell.length_b   1.000
_cell.length_c   1.000
_cell.angle_alpha   90.00
_cell.angle_beta   90.00
_cell.angle_gamma   90.00
#
_symmetry.space_group_name_H-M   'P 1'
#
loop_
_entity.id
_entity.type
_entity.pdbx_description
1 polymer ?
#
loop_
_entity_poly.entity_id
_entity_poly.type
_entity_poly.pdbx_seq_one_letter_code
_entity_poly.pdbx_strand_id
1 'polypeptide(L)'
;MEDVFWGLMIPLLGTTLGAACVFFMRGRLRRSVQRGLTGFAAGVMVAASFFSLLIPALEQSAPMGRWAFLPAVIGFGVGVAFLLLLDHIIPHLHMNAET
;
A
#
# COMPACT_ATOMS: atom_id res chain seq x y z
N MET A 1 -16.49 -15.90 11.86
CA MET A 1 -17.12 -15.14 10.74
C MET A 1 -17.22 -13.66 11.06
N GLU A 2 -17.56 -13.28 12.29
CA GLU A 2 -17.61 -11.87 12.74
C GLU A 2 -16.28 -11.12 12.59
N ASP A 3 -15.13 -11.76 12.84
CA ASP A 3 -13.81 -11.11 12.71
C ASP A 3 -13.47 -10.71 11.27
N VAL A 4 -13.83 -11.54 10.29
CA VAL A 4 -13.61 -11.27 8.87
C VAL A 4 -14.52 -10.15 8.39
N PHE A 5 -15.76 -10.12 8.89
CA PHE A 5 -16.71 -9.04 8.60
C PHE A 5 -16.16 -7.69 9.07
N TRP A 6 -15.66 -7.60 10.31
CA TRP A 6 -15.03 -6.38 10.82
C TRP A 6 -13.71 -6.04 10.11
N GLY A 7 -12.90 -7.04 9.78
CA GLY A 7 -11.66 -6.86 9.01
C GLY A 7 -11.88 -6.23 7.63
N LEU A 8 -13.03 -6.47 7.00
CA LEU A 8 -13.40 -5.85 5.72
C LEU A 8 -14.14 -4.51 5.91
N MET A 9 -15.02 -4.41 6.91
CA MET A 9 -15.84 -3.22 7.13
C MET A 9 -15.00 -2.00 7.52
N ILE A 10 -13.93 -2.17 8.32
CA ILE A 10 -13.10 -1.05 8.79
C ILE A 10 -12.39 -0.34 7.62
N PRO A 11 -11.63 -1.03 6.73
CA PRO A 11 -11.04 -0.41 5.55
C PRO A 11 -12.07 0.21 4.61
N LEU A 12 -13.22 -0.45 4.44
CA LEU A 12 -14.30 0.03 3.58
C LEU A 12 -14.89 1.35 4.10
N LEU A 13 -15.20 1.42 5.39
CA LEU A 13 -15.67 2.63 6.05
C LEU A 13 -14.62 3.74 5.98
N GLY A 14 -13.34 3.42 6.21
CA GLY A 14 -12.24 4.38 6.09
C GLY A 14 -12.13 4.97 4.68
N THR A 15 -12.24 4.14 3.65
CA THR A 15 -12.20 4.57 2.24
C THR A 15 -13.42 5.43 1.88
N THR A 16 -14.61 5.02 2.32
CA THR A 16 -15.87 5.72 2.04
C THR A 16 -15.90 7.09 2.73
N LEU A 17 -15.47 7.15 4.00
CA LEU A 17 -15.40 8.39 4.78
C LEU A 17 -14.33 9.33 4.21
N GLY A 18 -13.17 8.79 3.81
CA GLY A 18 -12.13 9.55 3.11
C GLY A 18 -12.61 10.15 1.79
N ALA A 19 -13.35 9.38 0.98
CA ALA A 19 -13.93 9.85 -0.28
C ALA A 19 -15.04 10.89 -0.05
N ALA A 20 -15.88 10.70 0.98
CA ALA A 20 -16.94 11.65 1.33
C ALA A 20 -16.39 13.04 1.73
N CYS A 21 -15.16 13.10 2.27
CA CYS A 21 -14.49 14.35 2.61
C CYS A 21 -14.31 15.31 1.41
N VAL A 22 -14.30 14.77 0.18
CA VAL A 22 -14.25 15.57 -1.06
C VAL A 22 -15.46 16.49 -1.22
N PHE A 23 -16.65 16.10 -0.71
CA PHE A 23 -17.84 16.97 -0.76
C PHE A 23 -17.73 18.18 0.17
N PHE A 24 -16.97 18.06 1.26
CA PHE A 24 -16.69 19.17 2.18
C PHE A 24 -15.60 20.09 1.62
N MET A 25 -14.62 19.52 0.91
CA MET A 25 -13.59 20.27 0.21
C MET A 25 -14.12 20.81 -1.14
N ARG A 26 -14.91 21.89 -1.08
CA ARG A 26 -15.39 22.62 -2.27
C ARG A 26 -14.20 23.20 -3.07
N GLY A 27 -13.70 22.45 -4.06
CA GLY A 27 -12.70 22.90 -5.03
C GLY A 27 -11.49 21.96 -5.19
N ARG A 28 -10.53 22.32 -6.05
CA ARG A 28 -9.25 21.59 -6.13
C ARG A 28 -8.51 21.71 -4.80
N LEU A 29 -8.04 20.59 -4.26
CA LEU A 29 -7.13 20.61 -3.10
C LEU A 29 -5.95 21.52 -3.40
N ARG A 30 -5.60 22.39 -2.44
CA ARG A 30 -4.33 23.11 -2.47
C ARG A 30 -3.21 22.07 -2.60
N ARG A 31 -2.30 22.26 -3.56
CA ARG A 31 -1.29 21.26 -3.91
C ARG A 31 -0.45 20.78 -2.72
N SER A 32 -0.26 21.64 -1.71
CA SER A 32 0.39 21.29 -0.44
C SER A 32 -0.40 20.26 0.38
N VAL A 33 -1.71 20.38 0.46
CA VAL A 33 -2.58 19.45 1.21
C VAL A 33 -2.63 18.10 0.51
N GLN A 34 -2.75 18.09 -0.82
CA GLN A 34 -2.70 16.86 -1.60
C GLN A 34 -1.37 16.11 -1.40
N ARG A 35 -0.23 16.81 -1.50
CA ARG A 35 1.09 16.22 -1.24
C ARG A 35 1.21 15.68 0.19
N GLY A 36 0.67 16.40 1.17
CA GLY A 36 0.64 15.95 2.57
C GLY A 36 -0.16 14.66 2.76
N LEU A 37 -1.37 14.59 2.19
CA LEU A 37 -2.24 13.40 2.27
C LEU A 37 -1.66 12.19 1.52
N THR A 38 -1.13 12.40 0.31
CA THR A 38 -0.47 11.33 -0.47
C THR A 38 0.80 10.85 0.23
N GLY A 39 1.60 11.76 0.79
CA GLY A 39 2.79 11.41 1.57
C GLY A 39 2.44 10.65 2.85
N PHE A 40 1.36 11.04 3.55
CA PHE A 40 0.86 10.31 4.71
C PHE A 40 0.43 8.89 4.35
N ALA A 41 -0.37 8.72 3.29
CA ALA A 41 -0.81 7.41 2.84
C ALA A 41 0.37 6.51 2.43
N ALA A 42 1.34 7.06 1.69
CA ALA A 42 2.56 6.35 1.34
C ALA A 42 3.36 5.94 2.60
N GLY A 43 3.52 6.84 3.56
CA GLY A 43 4.23 6.56 4.81
C GLY A 43 3.60 5.46 5.66
N VAL A 44 2.28 5.49 5.85
CA VAL A 44 1.54 4.45 6.59
C VAL A 44 1.71 3.08 5.95
N MET A 45 1.61 2.99 4.62
CA MET A 45 1.77 1.73 3.90
C MET A 45 3.21 1.19 3.99
N VAL A 46 4.22 2.07 3.90
CA VAL A 46 5.62 1.66 4.09
C VAL A 46 5.87 1.17 5.51
N ALA A 47 5.37 1.87 6.54
CA ALA A 47 5.54 1.45 7.93
C ALA A 47 4.88 0.10 8.22
N ALA A 48 3.64 -0.10 7.76
CA ALA A 48 2.93 -1.38 7.88
C ALA A 48 3.71 -2.52 7.20
N SER A 49 4.28 -2.27 6.02
CA SER A 49 5.09 -3.28 5.32
C SER A 49 6.33 -3.70 6.11
N PHE A 50 6.96 -2.80 6.86
CA PHE A 50 8.15 -3.12 7.64
C PHE A 50 7.81 -3.81 8.97
N PHE A 51 6.97 -3.18 9.79
CA PHE A 51 6.69 -3.65 11.15
C PHE A 51 5.72 -4.83 11.19
N SER A 52 4.69 -4.81 10.34
CA SER A 52 3.62 -5.82 10.38
C SER A 52 3.86 -6.99 9.43
N LEU A 53 4.77 -6.86 8.46
CA LEU A 53 5.06 -7.93 7.48
C LEU A 53 6.53 -8.37 7.52
N LEU A 54 7.49 -7.45 7.40
CA LEU A 54 8.90 -7.80 7.23
C LEU A 54 9.55 -8.35 8.52
N ILE A 55 9.37 -7.69 9.66
CA ILE A 55 9.86 -8.18 10.97
C ILE A 55 9.29 -9.57 11.31
N PRO A 56 7.97 -9.79 11.30
CA PRO A 56 7.42 -11.11 11.61
C PRO A 56 7.83 -12.19 10.59
N ALA A 57 8.03 -11.85 9.31
CA ALA A 57 8.56 -12.79 8.32
C ALA A 57 10.00 -13.23 8.63
N LEU A 58 10.84 -12.32 9.14
CA LEU A 58 12.20 -12.65 9.59
C LEU A 58 12.18 -13.52 10.85
N GLU A 59 11.30 -13.25 11.81
CA GLU A 59 11.14 -14.07 13.01
C GLU A 59 10.64 -15.49 12.67
N GLN A 60 9.70 -15.64 11.74
CA GLN A 60 9.26 -16.95 11.26
C GLN A 60 10.37 -17.72 10.54
N SER A 61 11.33 -17.02 9.94
CA SER A 61 12.49 -17.60 9.25
C SER A 61 13.70 -17.79 10.17
N ALA A 62 13.62 -17.39 11.44
CA ALA A 62 14.67 -17.56 12.44
C ALA A 62 15.22 -19.01 12.60
N PRO A 63 14.44 -20.11 12.46
CA PRO A 63 15.01 -21.46 12.52
C PRO A 63 16.01 -21.78 11.40
N MET A 64 16.08 -20.96 10.34
CA MET A 64 17.06 -21.08 9.24
C MET A 64 18.43 -20.43 9.55
N GLY A 65 18.62 -19.92 10.77
CA GLY A 65 19.90 -19.36 11.23
C GLY A 65 20.36 -18.16 10.41
N ARG A 66 21.60 -18.19 9.89
CA ARG A 66 22.18 -17.08 9.09
C ARG A 66 21.40 -16.81 7.79
N TRP A 67 20.59 -17.76 7.32
CA TRP A 67 19.83 -17.66 6.07
C TRP A 67 18.39 -17.14 6.26
N ALA A 68 18.00 -16.76 7.48
CA ALA A 68 16.66 -16.27 7.80
C ALA A 68 16.24 -15.02 6.99
N PHE A 69 17.19 -14.24 6.49
CA PHE A 69 16.92 -13.07 5.65
C PHE A 69 16.60 -13.44 4.19
N LEU A 70 17.02 -14.62 3.73
CA LEU A 70 16.94 -15.01 2.32
C LEU A 70 15.47 -15.19 1.86
N PRO A 71 14.58 -15.86 2.60
CA PRO A 71 13.17 -15.97 2.24
C PRO A 71 12.46 -14.61 2.18
N ALA A 72 12.73 -13.73 3.16
CA ALA A 72 12.13 -12.40 3.22
C ALA A 72 12.58 -11.52 2.04
N VAL A 73 13.87 -11.53 1.70
CA VAL A 73 14.42 -10.75 0.58
C VAL A 73 13.91 -11.26 -0.77
N ILE A 74 13.88 -12.59 -0.97
CA ILE A 74 13.36 -13.18 -2.21
C ILE A 74 11.87 -12.90 -2.33
N GLY A 75 11.09 -13.12 -1.27
CA GLY A 75 9.64 -12.86 -1.28
C GLY A 75 9.31 -11.40 -1.56
N PHE A 76 9.98 -10.47 -0.88
CA PHE A 76 9.82 -9.04 -1.12
C PHE A 76 10.25 -8.64 -2.54
N GLY A 77 11.40 -9.12 -3.00
CA GLY A 77 11.92 -8.84 -4.34
C GLY A 77 11.02 -9.35 -5.45
N VAL A 78 10.51 -10.57 -5.32
CA VAL A 78 9.53 -11.15 -6.25
C VAL A 78 8.23 -10.35 -6.23
N GLY A 79 7.75 -9.93 -5.06
CA GLY A 79 6.56 -9.07 -4.95
C GLY A 79 6.73 -7.72 -5.67
N VAL A 80 7.89 -7.07 -5.50
CA VAL A 80 8.22 -5.82 -6.20
C VAL A 80 8.32 -6.06 -7.72
N ALA A 81 9.01 -7.10 -8.14
CA ALA A 81 9.13 -7.45 -9.57
C ALA A 81 7.76 -7.77 -10.19
N PHE A 82 6.88 -8.43 -9.44
CA PHE A 82 5.51 -8.72 -9.87
C PHE A 82 4.69 -7.44 -10.04
N LEU A 83 4.74 -6.51 -9.07
CA LEU A 83 4.06 -5.22 -9.19
C LEU A 83 4.63 -4.38 -10.34
N LEU A 84 5.96 -4.39 -10.54
CA LEU A 84 6.61 -3.71 -11.66
C LEU A 84 6.21 -4.32 -13.01
N LEU A 85 6.12 -5.65 -13.09
CA LEU A 85 5.67 -6.35 -14.28
C LEU A 85 4.20 -6.01 -14.57
N LEU A 86 3.32 -6.01 -13.57
CA LEU A 86 1.93 -5.59 -13.73
C LEU A 86 1.83 -4.14 -14.19
N ASP A 87 2.62 -3.24 -13.62
CA ASP A 87 2.67 -1.84 -14.01
C ASP A 87 3.14 -1.68 -15.46
N HIS A 88 4.05 -2.53 -15.94
CA HIS A 88 4.50 -2.52 -17.33
C HIS A 88 3.50 -3.18 -18.31
N ILE A 89 2.83 -4.25 -17.89
CA ILE A 89 1.86 -5.01 -18.72
C ILE A 89 0.55 -4.25 -18.85
N ILE A 90 0.12 -3.55 -17.81
CA ILE A 90 -1.03 -2.66 -17.88
C ILE A 90 -0.49 -1.37 -18.50
N PRO A 91 -0.58 -1.18 -19.84
CA PRO A 91 -0.11 0.06 -20.43
C PRO A 91 -0.86 1.16 -19.71
N HIS A 92 -0.13 2.06 -19.05
CA HIS A 92 -0.74 3.24 -18.46
C HIS A 92 -1.50 3.90 -19.61
N LEU A 93 -2.83 3.74 -19.60
CA LEU A 93 -3.68 4.28 -20.64
C LEU A 93 -3.41 5.78 -20.59
N HIS A 94 -2.77 6.28 -21.65
CA HIS A 94 -2.12 7.58 -21.68
C HIS A 94 -2.98 8.62 -20.97
N MET A 95 -2.54 9.05 -19.78
CA MET A 95 -3.02 10.27 -19.11
C MET A 95 -2.48 11.53 -19.83
N ASN A 96 -2.20 11.40 -21.13
CA ASN A 96 -1.77 12.41 -22.08
C ASN A 96 -2.64 12.23 -23.34
N ALA A 97 -3.95 12.44 -23.19
CA ALA A 97 -4.72 12.95 -24.33
C ALA A 97 -4.27 14.42 -24.51
N GLU A 98 -3.13 14.59 -25.18
CA GLU A 98 -2.78 15.87 -25.78
C GLU A 98 -3.44 15.93 -27.16
N THR A 99 -4.57 16.63 -27.23
CA THR A 99 -4.97 17.54 -28.33
C THR A 99 -6.10 18.42 -27.83
#